data_AF-A0A7V9AWR6-F1
#
_entry.id   AF-A0A7V9AWR6-F1
#
_cell.length_a   1.000
_cell.length_b   1.000
_cell.length_c   1.000
_cell.angle_alpha   90.00
_cell.angle_beta   90.00
_cell.angle_gamma   90.00
#
_symmetry.space_group_name_H-M   'P 1'
#
loop_
_entity.id
_entity.type
_entity.pdbx_description
1 polymer ?
#
loop_
_entity_poly.entity_id
_entity_poly.type
_entity_poly.pdbx_seq_one_letter_code
_entity_poly.pdbx_strand_id
1 'polypeptide(L)'
;VLVRYKFPGRGLLSTLADLPLAIPTLVTGVMLAALYGPVSPLGSTLESAGIRLIFAWPGIMLALLFITLPFVLRTVQPVLLELDAGEEEASYLLGANGWTTFRRVILPALTPAIGGGAMLTFARAVGEFGSVAIVSGNLPKTTTAPLLIFQLTSQLRYEEAAAIAVFLFTVSFVLVLLTQRLLNRASEV
;
A
#
# COMPACT_ATOMS: atom_id res chain seq x y z
N VAL A 1 -17.87 -2.42 0.93
CA VAL A 1 -18.82 -1.42 0.34
C VAL A 1 -18.70 -1.32 -1.17
N LEU A 2 -17.51 -1.02 -1.73
CA LEU A 2 -17.28 -0.87 -3.18
C LEU A 2 -17.71 -2.07 -4.04
N VAL A 3 -17.66 -3.27 -3.47
CA VAL A 3 -18.01 -4.51 -4.16
C VAL A 3 -19.48 -4.88 -3.96
N ARG A 4 -19.91 -4.96 -2.69
CA ARG A 4 -21.22 -5.47 -2.27
C ARG A 4 -22.40 -4.50 -2.48
N TYR A 5 -22.19 -3.18 -2.43
CA TYR A 5 -23.29 -2.21 -2.53
C TYR A 5 -23.30 -1.51 -3.89
N LYS A 6 -24.51 -1.30 -4.45
CA LYS A 6 -24.75 -0.45 -5.61
C LYS A 6 -25.23 0.91 -5.09
N PHE A 7 -24.42 1.94 -5.27
CA PHE A 7 -24.76 3.32 -4.87
C PHE A 7 -24.25 4.31 -5.92
N PRO A 8 -24.90 5.48 -6.09
CA PRO A 8 -24.45 6.49 -7.03
C PRO A 8 -23.03 6.97 -6.65
N GLY A 9 -22.10 6.98 -7.63
CA GLY A 9 -20.69 7.37 -7.40
C GLY A 9 -19.71 6.20 -7.16
N ARG A 10 -20.18 4.94 -7.14
CA ARG A 10 -19.31 3.76 -7.06
C ARG A 10 -18.21 3.74 -8.13
N GLY A 11 -18.54 4.11 -9.37
CA GLY A 11 -17.58 4.18 -10.47
C GLY A 11 -16.47 5.18 -10.19
N LEU A 12 -16.82 6.40 -9.74
CA LEU A 12 -15.85 7.43 -9.39
C LEU A 12 -14.91 6.98 -8.27
N LEU A 13 -15.44 6.36 -7.21
CA LEU A 13 -14.63 5.81 -6.12
C LEU A 13 -13.68 4.69 -6.60
N SER A 14 -14.15 3.82 -7.50
CA SER A 14 -13.28 2.81 -8.12
C SER A 14 -12.14 3.46 -8.91
N THR A 15 -12.45 4.48 -9.72
CA THR A 15 -11.44 5.22 -10.48
C THR A 15 -10.46 5.94 -9.56
N LEU A 16 -10.93 6.56 -8.48
CA LEU A 16 -10.07 7.20 -7.48
C LEU A 16 -9.15 6.20 -6.76
N ALA A 17 -9.61 4.96 -6.59
CA ALA A 17 -8.81 3.90 -5.99
C ALA A 17 -7.74 3.35 -6.95
N ASP A 18 -7.98 3.38 -8.27
CA ASP A 18 -7.00 3.00 -9.30
C ASP A 18 -6.06 4.16 -9.69
N LEU A 19 -6.42 5.40 -9.36
CA LEU A 19 -5.66 6.61 -9.69
C LEU A 19 -4.17 6.55 -9.29
N PRO A 20 -3.76 5.99 -8.14
CA PRO A 20 -2.34 5.87 -7.81
C PRO A 20 -1.51 5.05 -8.82
N LEU A 21 -2.14 4.14 -9.57
CA LEU A 21 -1.45 3.37 -10.61
C LEU A 21 -1.17 4.18 -11.88
N ALA A 22 -1.97 5.21 -12.14
CA ALA A 22 -1.84 6.06 -13.32
C ALA A 22 -0.87 7.23 -13.10
N ILE A 23 -0.63 7.62 -11.85
CA ILE A 23 0.21 8.76 -11.51
C ILE A 23 1.67 8.31 -11.31
N PRO A 24 2.65 8.92 -11.99
CA PRO A 24 4.05 8.68 -11.70
C PRO A 24 4.37 8.95 -10.23
N THR A 25 5.15 8.09 -9.59
CA THR A 25 5.33 8.18 -8.12
C THR A 25 6.06 9.45 -7.69
N LEU A 26 6.94 9.99 -8.53
CA LEU A 26 7.57 11.29 -8.31
C LEU A 26 6.51 12.42 -8.24
N VAL A 27 5.52 12.39 -9.13
CA VAL A 27 4.41 13.35 -9.14
C VAL A 27 3.60 13.22 -7.85
N THR A 28 3.38 11.99 -7.38
CA THR A 28 2.74 11.76 -6.06
C THR A 28 3.54 12.40 -4.93
N GLY A 29 4.86 12.24 -4.92
CA GLY A 29 5.73 12.88 -3.92
C GLY A 29 5.63 14.40 -3.92
N VAL A 30 5.66 15.02 -5.11
CA VAL A 30 5.50 16.47 -5.27
C VAL A 30 4.11 16.92 -4.83
N MET A 31 3.06 16.18 -5.20
CA MET A 31 1.68 16.46 -4.79
C MET A 31 1.53 16.43 -3.26
N LEU A 32 2.09 15.41 -2.60
CA LEU A 32 2.07 15.33 -1.14
C LEU A 32 2.87 16.45 -0.50
N ALA A 33 4.04 16.81 -1.04
CA ALA A 33 4.81 17.95 -0.56
C ALA A 33 4.07 19.29 -0.74
N ALA A 34 3.33 19.46 -1.83
CA ALA A 34 2.51 20.65 -2.07
C ALA A 34 1.32 20.73 -1.11
N LEU A 35 0.68 19.60 -0.79
CA LEU A 35 -0.48 19.56 0.10
C LEU A 35 -0.12 19.60 1.59
N TYR A 36 0.96 18.93 1.99
CA TYR A 36 1.32 18.73 3.40
C TYR A 36 2.65 19.37 3.79
N GLY A 37 3.31 20.07 2.86
CA GLY A 37 4.53 20.81 3.14
C GLY A 37 4.31 21.98 4.10
N PRO A 38 5.38 22.50 4.71
CA PRO A 38 5.29 23.55 5.73
C PRO A 38 4.66 24.85 5.24
N VAL A 39 4.71 25.12 3.93
CA VAL A 39 4.13 26.31 3.30
C VAL A 39 2.62 26.13 3.00
N SER A 40 2.11 24.90 3.02
CA SER A 40 0.69 24.63 2.77
C SER A 40 -0.17 25.00 3.99
N PRO A 41 -1.38 25.55 3.80
CA PRO A 41 -2.33 25.75 4.90
C PRO A 41 -2.62 24.45 5.68
N LEU A 42 -2.71 23.32 4.98
CA LEU A 42 -2.92 22.00 5.59
C LEU A 42 -1.67 21.50 6.32
N GLY A 43 -0.49 21.67 5.74
CA GLY A 43 0.76 21.24 6.37
C GLY A 43 1.10 22.05 7.63
N SER A 44 0.98 23.38 7.54
CA SER A 44 1.24 24.30 8.66
C SER A 44 0.28 24.11 9.84
N THR A 45 -1.00 23.82 9.57
CA THR A 45 -1.99 23.52 10.63
C THR A 45 -1.75 22.17 11.31
N LEU A 46 -1.30 21.16 10.56
CA LEU A 46 -0.90 19.88 11.14
C LEU A 46 0.39 20.00 11.95
N GLU A 47 1.35 20.81 11.46
CA GLU A 47 2.61 21.02 12.14
C GLU A 47 2.42 21.80 13.46
N SER A 48 1.51 22.77 13.51
CA SER A 48 1.15 23.44 14.77
C SER A 48 0.47 22.51 15.78
N ALA A 49 -0.18 21.43 15.31
CA ALA A 49 -0.69 20.34 16.14
C ALA A 49 0.37 19.27 16.48
N GLY A 50 1.64 19.47 16.09
CA GLY A 50 2.75 18.56 16.35
C GLY A 50 2.87 17.39 15.36
N ILE A 51 2.08 17.38 14.29
CA ILE A 51 2.08 16.32 13.27
C ILE A 51 2.84 16.81 12.05
N ARG A 52 4.13 16.45 11.98
CA ARG A 52 4.94 16.71 10.79
C ARG A 52 4.83 15.54 9.80
N LEU A 53 4.32 15.81 8.60
CA LEU A 53 4.18 14.81 7.53
C LEU A 53 5.39 14.81 6.60
N ILE A 54 5.70 15.96 5.98
CA ILE A 54 6.87 16.09 5.10
C ILE A 54 8.14 16.13 5.93
N PHE A 55 9.21 15.50 5.44
CA PHE A 55 10.49 15.33 6.12
C PHE A 55 10.41 14.43 7.38
N ALA A 56 9.39 13.57 7.46
CA ALA A 56 9.18 12.67 8.59
C ALA A 56 8.61 11.32 8.15
N TRP A 57 8.72 10.32 9.01
CA TRP A 57 8.19 8.96 8.78
C TRP A 57 6.70 8.93 8.44
N PRO A 58 5.81 9.71 9.08
CA PRO A 58 4.38 9.70 8.75
C PRO A 58 4.08 10.06 7.28
N GLY A 59 4.81 11.01 6.68
CA GLY A 59 4.62 11.33 5.27
C GLY A 59 5.08 10.20 4.34
N ILE A 60 6.18 9.53 4.69
CA ILE A 60 6.63 8.34 3.95
C ILE A 60 5.56 7.25 4.00
N MET A 61 5.00 6.98 5.18
CA MET A 61 3.90 6.03 5.33
C MET A 61 2.68 6.42 4.50
N LEU A 62 2.31 7.71 4.48
CA LEU A 62 1.20 8.20 3.66
C LEU A 62 1.45 8.01 2.16
N ALA A 63 2.66 8.32 1.70
CA ALA A 63 3.06 8.12 0.30
C ALA A 63 2.99 6.64 -0.11
N LEU A 64 3.55 5.76 0.73
CA LEU A 64 3.50 4.33 0.52
C LEU A 64 2.08 3.79 0.54
N LEU A 65 1.25 4.24 1.48
CA LEU A 65 -0.16 3.84 1.57
C LEU A 65 -0.91 4.22 0.28
N PHE A 66 -0.73 5.46 -0.19
CA PHE A 66 -1.37 5.92 -1.42
C PHE A 66 -0.97 5.08 -2.63
N ILE A 67 0.33 4.80 -2.81
CA ILE A 67 0.85 4.05 -3.96
C ILE A 67 0.50 2.57 -3.89
N THR A 68 0.39 2.01 -2.68
CA THR A 68 0.18 0.57 -2.49
C THR A 68 -1.27 0.15 -2.27
N LEU A 69 -2.17 1.10 -2.00
CA LEU A 69 -3.62 0.84 -1.86
C LEU A 69 -4.20 0.00 -3.00
N PRO A 70 -3.90 0.25 -4.30
CA PRO A 70 -4.49 -0.51 -5.40
C PRO A 70 -4.14 -2.00 -5.35
N PHE A 71 -2.98 -2.36 -4.79
CA PHE A 71 -2.52 -3.75 -4.72
C PHE A 71 -3.38 -4.57 -3.78
N VAL A 72 -3.69 -4.04 -2.59
CA VAL A 72 -4.61 -4.70 -1.65
C VAL A 72 -6.01 -4.82 -2.22
N LEU A 73 -6.49 -3.76 -2.90
CA LEU A 73 -7.81 -3.78 -3.50
C LEU A 73 -7.90 -4.87 -4.58
N ARG A 74 -6.89 -4.99 -5.44
CA ARG A 74 -6.89 -5.99 -6.52
C ARG A 74 -6.73 -7.43 -6.05
N THR A 75 -6.23 -7.69 -4.84
CA THR A 75 -6.21 -9.04 -4.28
C THR A 75 -7.49 -9.38 -3.52
N VAL A 76 -8.05 -8.44 -2.75
CA VAL A 76 -9.20 -8.69 -1.88
C VAL A 76 -10.52 -8.60 -2.64
N GLN A 77 -10.63 -7.69 -3.61
CA GLN A 77 -11.88 -7.44 -4.35
C GLN A 77 -12.39 -8.64 -5.15
N PRO A 78 -11.57 -9.40 -5.89
CA PRO A 78 -12.03 -10.59 -6.62
C PRO A 78 -12.59 -11.66 -5.68
N VAL A 79 -11.89 -11.97 -4.58
CA VAL A 79 -12.33 -12.97 -3.60
C VAL A 79 -13.65 -12.56 -2.94
N LEU A 80 -13.83 -11.26 -2.67
CA LEU A 80 -15.09 -10.75 -2.14
C LEU A 80 -16.25 -10.82 -3.16
N LEU A 81 -15.97 -10.79 -4.47
CA LEU A 81 -16.98 -10.98 -5.52
C LEU A 81 -17.39 -12.45 -5.66
N GLU A 82 -16.45 -13.37 -5.46
CA GLU A 82 -16.66 -14.82 -5.56
C GLU A 82 -17.34 -15.42 -4.32
N LEU A 83 -17.19 -14.78 -3.14
CA LEU A 83 -17.84 -15.18 -1.90
C LEU A 83 -19.36 -15.24 -2.07
N ASP A 84 -19.92 -16.44 -1.88
CA ASP A 84 -21.33 -16.73 -2.01
C ASP A 84 -22.17 -15.90 -1.03
N ALA A 85 -23.26 -15.33 -1.52
CA ALA A 85 -24.22 -14.63 -0.69
C ALA A 85 -24.93 -15.58 0.27
N GLY A 86 -25.04 -16.87 -0.06
CA GLY A 86 -25.66 -17.89 0.78
C GLY A 86 -25.02 -18.04 2.16
N GLU A 87 -23.69 -17.91 2.28
CA GLU A 87 -23.00 -17.98 3.57
C GLU A 87 -23.34 -16.77 4.47
N GLU A 88 -23.45 -15.58 3.88
CA GLU A 88 -23.87 -14.37 4.60
C GLU A 88 -25.34 -14.48 5.03
N GLU A 89 -26.23 -14.91 4.12
CA GLU A 89 -27.66 -15.11 4.40
C GLU A 89 -27.90 -16.15 5.49
N ALA A 90 -27.19 -17.28 5.46
CA ALA A 90 -27.27 -18.31 6.51
C ALA A 90 -26.84 -17.77 7.88
N SER A 91 -25.80 -16.94 7.93
CA SER A 91 -25.38 -16.26 9.16
C SER A 91 -26.49 -15.35 9.71
N TYR A 92 -27.17 -14.58 8.85
CA TYR A 92 -28.31 -13.76 9.26
C TYR A 92 -29.52 -14.59 9.71
N LEU A 93 -29.82 -15.72 9.04
CA LEU A 93 -30.90 -16.63 9.45
C LEU A 93 -30.65 -17.28 10.82
N LEU A 94 -29.38 -17.49 11.19
CA LEU A 94 -28.97 -17.96 12.52
C LEU A 94 -28.98 -16.84 13.58
N GLY A 95 -29.45 -15.64 13.24
CA GLY A 95 -29.59 -14.51 14.16
C GLY A 95 -28.31 -13.70 14.36
N ALA A 96 -27.27 -13.90 13.54
CA ALA A 96 -26.04 -13.12 13.63
C ALA A 96 -26.27 -11.67 13.15
N ASN A 97 -25.63 -10.71 13.82
CA ASN A 97 -25.59 -9.33 13.35
C ASN A 97 -24.46 -9.10 12.34
N GLY A 98 -24.48 -7.99 11.61
CA GLY A 98 -23.51 -7.71 10.54
C GLY A 98 -22.03 -7.74 10.98
N TRP A 99 -21.72 -7.35 12.22
CA TRP A 99 -20.35 -7.45 12.76
C TRP A 99 -19.92 -8.91 12.97
N THR A 100 -20.84 -9.75 13.45
CA THR A 100 -20.60 -11.18 13.66
C THR A 100 -20.42 -11.89 12.32
N THR A 101 -21.28 -11.62 11.34
CA THR A 101 -21.15 -12.13 9.97
C THR A 101 -19.82 -11.69 9.36
N PHE A 102 -19.45 -10.41 9.49
CA PHE A 102 -18.15 -9.93 9.00
C PHE A 102 -16.98 -10.67 9.65
N ARG A 103 -16.92 -10.76 10.99
CA ARG A 103 -15.77 -11.31 11.68
C ARG A 103 -15.64 -12.84 11.55
N ARG A 104 -16.75 -13.57 11.45
CA ARG A 104 -16.76 -15.04 11.48
C ARG A 104 -16.98 -15.71 10.13
N VAL A 105 -17.53 -15.00 9.15
CA VAL A 105 -17.80 -15.55 7.81
C VAL A 105 -16.91 -14.85 6.78
N ILE A 106 -17.07 -13.52 6.64
CA ILE A 106 -16.40 -12.77 5.57
C ILE A 106 -14.89 -12.67 5.81
N LEU A 107 -14.47 -12.24 7.00
CA LEU A 107 -13.06 -11.98 7.29
C LEU A 107 -12.20 -13.25 7.17
N PRO A 108 -12.58 -14.42 7.73
CA PRO A 108 -11.83 -15.66 7.54
C PRO A 108 -11.69 -16.04 6.07
N ALA A 109 -12.77 -15.96 5.29
CA ALA A 109 -12.71 -16.24 3.85
C ALA A 109 -11.79 -15.26 3.09
N LEU A 110 -11.72 -13.99 3.52
CA LEU A 110 -10.80 -13.00 2.95
C LEU A 110 -9.35 -13.10 3.48
N THR A 111 -9.09 -13.81 4.59
CA THR A 111 -7.74 -13.82 5.19
C THR A 111 -6.61 -14.26 4.25
N PRO A 112 -6.76 -15.29 3.39
CA PRO A 112 -5.70 -15.66 2.43
C PRO A 112 -5.44 -14.53 1.42
N ALA A 113 -6.49 -13.88 0.94
CA ALA A 113 -6.41 -12.77 -0.01
C ALA A 113 -5.77 -11.52 0.60
N ILE A 114 -6.07 -11.23 1.87
CA ILE A 114 -5.44 -10.16 2.65
C ILE A 114 -3.95 -10.46 2.84
N GLY A 115 -3.60 -11.71 3.18
CA GLY A 115 -2.20 -12.14 3.32
C GLY A 115 -1.41 -11.96 2.03
N GLY A 116 -1.95 -12.44 0.89
CA GLY A 116 -1.33 -12.26 -0.43
C GLY A 116 -1.22 -10.79 -0.83
N GLY A 117 -2.26 -10.00 -0.59
CA GLY A 117 -2.27 -8.55 -0.81
C GLY A 117 -1.23 -7.81 0.00
N ALA A 118 -1.11 -8.14 1.29
CA ALA A 118 -0.10 -7.55 2.18
C ALA A 118 1.32 -7.84 1.69
N MET A 119 1.60 -9.05 1.22
CA MET A 119 2.91 -9.40 0.66
C MET A 119 3.22 -8.64 -0.63
N LEU A 120 2.26 -8.52 -1.56
CA LEU A 120 2.43 -7.74 -2.79
C LEU A 120 2.65 -6.24 -2.49
N THR A 121 1.85 -5.69 -1.58
CA THR A 121 2.00 -4.31 -1.09
C THR A 121 3.37 -4.09 -0.46
N PHE A 122 3.84 -5.03 0.38
CA PHE A 122 5.16 -4.95 0.99
C PHE A 122 6.27 -4.98 -0.07
N ALA A 123 6.22 -5.94 -1.00
CA ALA A 123 7.18 -6.04 -2.09
C ALA A 123 7.24 -4.74 -2.92
N ARG A 124 6.07 -4.12 -3.18
CA ARG A 124 5.99 -2.84 -3.88
C ARG A 124 6.54 -1.67 -3.05
N ALA A 125 6.28 -1.63 -1.75
CA ALA A 125 6.72 -0.57 -0.86
C ALA A 125 8.25 -0.53 -0.69
N VAL A 126 8.91 -1.69 -0.58
CA VAL A 126 10.37 -1.80 -0.42
C VAL A 126 11.13 -1.16 -1.58
N GLY A 127 10.61 -1.28 -2.80
CA GLY A 127 11.22 -0.72 -4.01
C GLY A 127 10.82 0.73 -4.31
N GLU A 128 10.00 1.37 -3.48
CA GLU A 128 9.53 2.73 -3.78
C GLU A 128 10.62 3.78 -3.52
N PHE A 129 10.89 4.56 -4.56
CA PHE A 129 11.90 5.62 -4.53
C PHE A 129 11.30 7.00 -4.83
N GLY A 130 10.57 7.15 -5.95
CA GLY A 130 10.23 8.46 -6.51
C GLY A 130 9.44 9.35 -5.55
N SER A 131 8.39 8.82 -4.92
CA SER A 131 7.60 9.58 -3.94
C SER A 131 8.37 9.83 -2.64
N VAL A 132 9.10 8.82 -2.18
CA VAL A 132 9.84 8.84 -0.90
C VAL A 132 11.01 9.82 -0.96
N ALA A 133 11.71 9.93 -2.08
CA ALA A 133 12.81 10.88 -2.25
C ALA A 133 12.35 12.33 -2.00
N ILE A 134 11.18 12.70 -2.50
CA ILE A 134 10.60 14.03 -2.31
C ILE A 134 10.09 14.23 -0.88
N VAL A 135 9.32 13.26 -0.37
CA VAL A 135 8.66 13.39 0.95
C VAL A 135 9.66 13.30 2.10
N SER A 136 10.71 12.49 1.98
CA SER A 136 11.75 12.34 3.00
C SER A 136 12.70 13.54 3.07
N GLY A 137 12.83 14.30 1.97
CA GLY A 137 13.80 15.39 1.81
C GLY A 137 15.25 14.91 1.90
N ASN A 138 15.51 13.62 1.72
CA ASN A 138 16.85 13.03 1.82
C ASN A 138 17.54 13.25 3.18
N LEU A 139 16.76 13.34 4.26
CA LEU A 139 17.31 13.51 5.61
C LEU A 139 17.85 12.19 6.16
N PRO A 140 18.94 12.22 6.96
CA PRO A 140 19.54 11.00 7.54
C PRO A 140 18.55 10.14 8.34
N LYS A 141 17.58 10.77 9.03
CA LYS A 141 16.59 10.09 9.88
C LYS A 141 15.44 9.42 9.09
N THR A 142 15.33 9.70 7.80
CA THR A 142 14.24 9.24 6.92
C THR A 142 14.78 8.53 5.67
N THR A 143 16.04 8.12 5.70
CA THR A 143 16.68 7.46 4.56
C THR A 143 16.18 6.03 4.41
N THR A 144 15.56 5.74 3.27
CA THR A 144 15.18 4.38 2.88
C THR A 144 16.29 3.72 2.06
N ALA A 145 16.25 2.40 1.94
CA ALA A 145 17.29 1.67 1.22
C ALA A 145 17.42 2.09 -0.27
N PRO A 146 16.34 2.31 -1.05
CA PRO A 146 16.45 2.88 -2.39
C PRO A 146 17.07 4.29 -2.42
N LEU A 147 16.77 5.11 -1.41
CA LEU A 147 17.34 6.46 -1.30
C LEU A 147 18.84 6.40 -0.97
N LEU A 148 19.26 5.46 -0.13
CA LEU A 148 20.66 5.22 0.18
C LEU A 148 21.46 4.79 -1.06
N ILE A 149 20.90 3.92 -1.91
CA ILE A 149 21.52 3.55 -3.20
C ILE A 149 21.74 4.81 -4.05
N PHE A 150 20.73 5.69 -4.16
CA PHE A 150 20.84 6.94 -4.90
C PHE A 150 21.92 7.88 -4.33
N GLN A 151 21.97 8.03 -3.00
CA GLN A 151 22.99 8.83 -2.31
C GLN A 151 24.41 8.30 -2.60
N LEU A 152 24.63 7.00 -2.45
CA LEU A 152 25.94 6.37 -2.67
C LEU A 152 26.39 6.47 -4.13
N THR A 153 25.46 6.28 -5.06
CA THR A 153 25.73 6.45 -6.50
C THR A 153 26.13 7.89 -6.82
N SER A 154 25.44 8.87 -6.21
CA SER A 154 25.77 10.30 -6.36
C SER A 154 27.13 10.67 -5.75
N GLN A 155 27.62 9.87 -4.79
CA GLN A 155 28.95 9.98 -4.20
C GLN A 155 30.02 9.16 -4.93
N LEU A 156 29.70 8.58 -6.10
CA LEU A 156 30.56 7.69 -6.88
C LEU A 156 30.97 6.40 -6.14
N ARG A 157 30.24 6.01 -5.09
CA ARG A 157 30.46 4.80 -4.27
C ARG A 157 29.67 3.61 -4.83
N TYR A 158 29.99 3.23 -6.07
CA TYR A 158 29.22 2.22 -6.82
C TYR A 158 29.27 0.83 -6.19
N GLU A 159 30.38 0.43 -5.57
CA GLU A 159 30.50 -0.89 -4.92
C GLU A 159 29.52 -1.05 -3.76
N GLU A 160 29.41 -0.02 -2.91
CA GLU A 160 28.48 -0.02 -1.78
C GLU A 160 27.01 0.06 -2.23
N ALA A 161 26.75 0.89 -3.25
CA ALA A 161 25.42 0.98 -3.86
C ALA A 161 24.99 -0.37 -4.45
N ALA A 162 25.90 -1.08 -5.13
CA ALA A 162 25.65 -2.39 -5.71
C ALA A 162 25.38 -3.45 -4.63
N ALA A 163 26.14 -3.45 -3.53
CA ALA A 163 25.91 -4.37 -2.42
C ALA A 163 24.49 -4.25 -1.84
N ILE A 164 24.02 -3.01 -1.60
CA ILE A 164 22.67 -2.77 -1.10
C ILE A 164 21.62 -3.11 -2.16
N ALA A 165 21.87 -2.81 -3.44
CA ALA A 165 20.96 -3.14 -4.53
C ALA A 165 20.77 -4.67 -4.67
N VAL A 166 21.85 -5.46 -4.60
CA VAL A 166 21.78 -6.93 -4.64
C VAL A 166 21.04 -7.49 -3.42
N PHE A 167 21.27 -6.93 -2.24
CA PHE A 167 20.54 -7.31 -1.03
C PHE A 167 19.04 -7.06 -1.18
N LEU A 168 18.64 -5.85 -1.58
CA LEU A 168 17.22 -5.52 -1.81
C LEU A 168 16.60 -6.38 -2.90
N PHE A 169 17.31 -6.60 -4.01
CA PHE A 169 16.86 -7.48 -5.07
C PHE A 169 16.59 -8.89 -4.55
N THR A 170 17.51 -9.45 -3.76
CA THR A 170 17.37 -10.80 -3.18
C THR A 170 16.16 -10.89 -2.27
N VAL A 171 15.98 -9.91 -1.37
CA VAL A 171 14.82 -9.84 -0.46
C VAL A 171 13.51 -9.73 -1.25
N SER A 172 13.42 -8.81 -2.20
CA SER A 172 12.23 -8.63 -3.04
C SER A 172 11.92 -9.88 -3.88
N PHE A 173 12.94 -10.52 -4.45
CA PHE A 173 12.77 -11.75 -5.23
C PHE A 173 12.22 -12.89 -4.38
N VAL A 174 12.79 -13.12 -3.18
CA VAL A 174 12.31 -14.15 -2.25
C VAL A 174 10.87 -13.87 -1.83
N LEU A 175 10.52 -12.62 -1.53
CA LEU A 175 9.16 -12.25 -1.13
C LEU A 175 8.14 -12.50 -2.24
N VAL A 176 8.44 -12.08 -3.47
CA VAL A 176 7.57 -12.33 -4.62
C VAL A 176 7.42 -13.83 -4.86
N LEU A 177 8.52 -14.59 -4.80
CA LEU A 177 8.49 -16.05 -4.96
C LEU A 177 7.61 -16.74 -3.90
N LEU A 178 7.76 -16.33 -2.62
CA LEU A 178 6.93 -16.84 -1.53
C LEU A 178 5.45 -16.49 -1.73
N THR A 179 5.17 -15.25 -2.16
CA THR A 179 3.81 -14.80 -2.42
C THR A 179 3.15 -15.64 -3.51
N GLN A 180 3.85 -15.88 -4.63
CA GLN A 180 3.36 -16.73 -5.71
C GLN A 180 3.16 -18.18 -5.27
N ARG A 181 4.08 -18.74 -4.49
CA ARG A 181 3.96 -20.11 -3.95
C ARG A 181 2.74 -20.26 -3.03
N LEU A 182 2.46 -19.26 -2.20
CA LEU A 182 1.33 -19.26 -1.28
C LEU A 182 0.00 -19.06 -2.00
N LEU A 183 -0.06 -18.15 -2.97
CA LEU A 183 -1.26 -17.90 -3.78
C LEU A 183 -1.62 -19.12 -4.65
N ASN A 184 -0.64 -19.73 -5.32
CA ASN A 184 -0.90 -20.90 -6.16
C ASN A 184 -1.38 -22.12 -5.35
N ARG A 185 -0.88 -22.29 -4.12
CA ARG A 185 -1.37 -23.34 -3.21
C ARG A 185 -2.80 -23.11 -2.76
N ALA A 186 -3.23 -21.86 -2.61
CA ALA A 186 -4.60 -21.53 -2.24
C ALA A 186 -5.59 -21.73 -3.40
N SER A 187 -5.14 -21.72 -4.66
CA SER A 187 -5.97 -22.03 -5.83
C SER A 187 -6.09 -23.52 -6.17
N GLU A 188 -5.24 -24.36 -5.57
CA GLU A 188 -5.25 -25.82 -5.78
C GLU A 188 -6.08 -26.59 -4.74
N VAL A 189 -6.60 -25.90 -3.71
CA VAL A 189 -7.45 -26.45 -2.63
C VAL A 189 -8.87 -25.96 -2.80
#